data_AF-A0A397VPN2-F1
#
_entry.id   AF-A0A397VPN2-F1
#
_cell.length_a   1.000
_cell.length_b   1.000
_cell.length_c   1.000
_cell.angle_alpha   90.00
_cell.angle_beta   90.00
_cell.angle_gamma   90.00
#
_symmetry.space_group_name_H-M   'P 1'
#
loop_
_entity.id
_entity.type
_entity.pdbx_description
1 polymer ?
#
loop_
_entity_poly.entity_id
_entity_poly.type
_entity_poly.pdbx_seq_one_letter_code
_entity_poly.pdbx_strand_id
1 'polypeptide(L)'
;MQNVSLCYYYGTGVEINYQKSFEYCKRAADLGNVHGMNTVGNCYYYGEGVDQDYNQSFEYYKKSANMGNMGAMYNVAGCYRNGIGTKRDIQSANYWFKKFRSLLKTNKSPDHINPELKKILDDHRFKLSWIDYNECKIIREKGKGGFATVYSARWYDRINDTWRYCALKVIHNSNENEQEFIQELKNYCEIGYENPSFLDCQGVSRNDDGDYIIVMQIAAKGSLRQNLVKVTQLEWKDKLIIM
;
A
#
# COMPACT_ATOMS: atom_id res chain seq x y z
N MET A 1 18.04 1.25 0.85
CA MET A 1 18.75 1.25 -0.46
C MET A 1 17.93 1.89 -1.57
N GLN A 2 16.63 1.59 -1.69
CA GLN A 2 15.76 2.19 -2.71
C GLN A 2 15.68 3.73 -2.71
N ASN A 3 15.76 4.36 -1.54
CA ASN A 3 15.76 5.83 -1.45
C ASN A 3 17.01 6.46 -2.09
N VAL A 4 18.15 5.75 -2.11
CA VAL A 4 19.41 6.27 -2.67
C VAL A 4 19.43 6.18 -4.19
N SER A 5 18.87 5.11 -4.77
CA SER A 5 18.73 5.03 -6.23
C SER A 5 17.80 6.11 -6.77
N LEU A 6 16.70 6.40 -6.06
CA LEU A 6 15.78 7.49 -6.42
C LEU A 6 16.46 8.87 -6.38
N CYS A 7 17.36 9.12 -5.41
CA CYS A 7 18.16 10.35 -5.39
C CYS A 7 19.01 10.50 -6.66
N TYR A 8 19.71 9.45 -7.09
CA TYR A 8 20.50 9.49 -8.33
C TYR A 8 19.63 9.52 -9.59
N TYR A 9 18.44 8.94 -9.57
CA TYR A 9 17.52 8.94 -10.71
C TYR A 9 16.90 10.33 -10.95
N TYR A 10 16.44 10.98 -9.88
CA TYR A 10 15.77 12.29 -9.96
C TYR A 10 16.68 13.49 -9.70
N GLY A 11 17.94 13.27 -9.29
CA GLY A 11 18.86 14.34 -8.93
C GLY A 11 18.57 14.98 -7.57
N THR A 12 17.90 14.27 -6.65
CA THR A 12 17.53 14.81 -5.34
C THR A 12 18.76 14.84 -4.41
N GLY A 13 19.39 16.00 -4.30
CA GLY A 13 20.57 16.23 -3.45
C GLY A 13 21.89 15.68 -4.02
N VAL A 14 21.88 15.15 -5.24
CA VAL A 14 23.04 14.67 -6.01
C VAL A 14 22.81 14.93 -7.51
N GLU A 15 23.84 14.90 -8.33
CA GLU A 15 23.66 14.94 -9.79
C GLU A 15 22.96 13.69 -10.32
N ILE A 16 22.16 13.84 -11.36
CA ILE A 16 21.48 12.73 -12.03
C ILE A 16 22.53 11.75 -12.55
N ASN A 17 22.40 10.48 -12.17
CA ASN A 17 23.30 9.43 -12.59
C ASN A 17 22.56 8.09 -12.67
N TYR A 18 22.10 7.74 -13.88
CA TYR A 18 21.35 6.51 -14.11
C TYR A 18 22.17 5.25 -13.84
N GLN A 19 23.48 5.27 -14.09
CA GLN A 19 24.35 4.13 -13.84
C GLN A 19 24.47 3.83 -12.34
N LYS A 20 24.70 4.85 -11.51
CA LYS A 20 24.68 4.70 -10.05
C LYS A 20 23.31 4.28 -9.55
N SER A 21 22.23 4.87 -10.08
CA SER A 21 20.86 4.45 -9.75
C SER A 21 20.66 2.95 -10.01
N PHE A 22 21.06 2.47 -11.19
CA PHE A 22 21.03 1.06 -11.56
C PHE A 22 21.82 0.19 -10.58
N GLU A 23 23.07 0.55 -10.26
CA GLU A 23 23.90 -0.21 -9.32
C GLU A 23 23.25 -0.37 -7.94
N TYR A 24 22.66 0.70 -7.39
CA TYR A 24 21.95 0.64 -6.11
C TYR A 24 20.67 -0.20 -6.19
N CYS A 25 19.90 -0.09 -7.28
CA CYS A 25 18.74 -0.95 -7.52
C CYS A 25 19.13 -2.42 -7.65
N LYS A 26 20.24 -2.71 -8.34
CA LYS A 26 20.78 -4.06 -8.52
C LYS A 26 21.20 -4.67 -7.18
N ARG A 27 21.94 -3.93 -6.36
CA ARG A 27 22.27 -4.36 -4.99
C ARG A 27 21.02 -4.64 -4.15
N ALA A 28 20.00 -3.80 -4.24
CA ALA A 28 18.74 -4.05 -3.55
C ALA A 28 18.04 -5.33 -4.06
N ALA A 29 18.04 -5.54 -5.38
CA ALA A 29 17.50 -6.75 -6.01
C ALA A 29 18.24 -8.02 -5.55
N ASP A 30 19.57 -7.99 -5.50
CA ASP A 30 20.40 -9.11 -5.05
C ASP A 30 20.18 -9.45 -3.57
N LEU A 31 19.75 -8.47 -2.76
CA LEU A 31 19.32 -8.65 -1.37
C LEU A 31 17.86 -9.09 -1.23
N GLY A 32 17.18 -9.45 -2.33
CA GLY A 32 15.80 -9.93 -2.29
C GLY A 32 14.73 -8.83 -2.29
N ASN A 33 15.09 -7.56 -2.49
CA ASN A 33 14.10 -6.48 -2.54
C ASN A 33 13.28 -6.56 -3.83
N VAL A 34 12.00 -6.88 -3.71
CA VAL A 34 11.08 -7.09 -4.83
C VAL A 34 10.93 -5.86 -5.71
N HIS A 35 10.88 -4.66 -5.13
CA HIS A 35 10.77 -3.43 -5.90
C HIS A 35 12.08 -3.08 -6.63
N GLY A 36 13.24 -3.34 -6.00
CA GLY A 36 14.55 -3.24 -6.61
C GLY A 36 14.66 -4.16 -7.83
N MET A 37 14.19 -5.40 -7.73
CA MET A 37 14.11 -6.31 -8.89
C MET A 37 13.25 -5.75 -10.02
N ASN A 38 12.08 -5.18 -9.70
CA ASN A 38 11.23 -4.55 -10.71
C ASN A 38 11.91 -3.33 -11.36
N THR A 39 12.57 -2.48 -10.56
CA THR A 39 13.30 -1.33 -11.09
C THR A 39 14.49 -1.74 -11.95
N VAL A 40 15.23 -2.79 -11.59
CA VAL A 40 16.28 -3.37 -12.46
C VAL A 40 15.68 -3.85 -13.78
N GLY A 41 14.50 -4.46 -13.74
CA GLY A 41 13.73 -4.82 -14.93
C GLY A 41 13.43 -3.61 -15.82
N ASN A 42 13.01 -2.48 -15.23
CA ASN A 42 12.80 -1.22 -15.96
C ASN A 42 14.10 -0.67 -16.56
N CYS A 43 15.20 -0.69 -15.83
CA CYS A 43 16.50 -0.21 -16.33
C CYS A 43 16.92 -0.98 -17.59
N TYR A 44 16.84 -2.31 -17.58
CA TYR A 44 17.09 -3.11 -18.79
C TYR A 44 16.05 -2.90 -19.89
N TYR A 45 14.79 -2.58 -19.55
CA TYR A 45 13.76 -2.30 -20.54
C TYR A 45 14.00 -1.00 -21.29
N TYR A 46 14.41 0.06 -20.59
CA TYR A 46 14.57 1.40 -21.16
C TYR A 46 16.03 1.73 -21.54
N GLY A 47 17.00 0.91 -21.13
CA GLY A 47 18.42 1.22 -21.30
C GLY A 47 18.92 2.30 -20.33
N GLU A 48 18.32 2.41 -19.13
CA GLU A 48 18.67 3.45 -18.15
C GLU A 48 19.80 2.98 -17.24
N GLY A 49 21.00 3.51 -17.45
CA GLY A 49 22.18 3.19 -16.62
C GLY A 49 22.79 1.81 -16.90
N VAL A 50 22.23 1.07 -17.85
CA VAL A 50 22.69 -0.22 -18.38
C VAL A 50 22.21 -0.34 -19.81
N ASP A 51 22.91 -1.11 -20.65
CA ASP A 51 22.46 -1.39 -22.01
C ASP A 51 21.07 -2.06 -22.00
N GLN A 52 20.24 -1.68 -22.97
CA GLN A 52 18.89 -2.22 -23.11
C GLN A 52 18.96 -3.73 -23.43
N ASP A 53 18.28 -4.53 -22.62
CA ASP A 53 18.17 -5.98 -22.81
C ASP A 53 16.81 -6.46 -22.34
N TYR A 54 15.91 -6.70 -23.30
CA TYR A 54 14.56 -7.15 -22.99
C TYR A 54 14.51 -8.53 -22.33
N ASN A 55 15.47 -9.42 -22.60
CA ASN A 55 15.49 -10.75 -21.96
C ASN A 55 15.84 -10.62 -20.49
N GLN A 56 16.85 -9.81 -20.14
CA GLN A 56 17.18 -9.51 -18.75
C GLN A 56 16.03 -8.78 -18.04
N SER A 57 15.41 -7.82 -18.73
CA SER A 57 14.23 -7.12 -18.22
C SER A 57 13.12 -8.10 -17.82
N PHE A 58 12.77 -9.01 -18.72
CA PHE A 58 11.76 -10.03 -18.50
C PHE A 58 12.10 -10.95 -17.32
N GLU A 59 13.34 -11.42 -17.22
CA GLU A 59 13.78 -12.29 -16.11
C GLU A 59 13.67 -11.58 -14.75
N TYR A 60 14.06 -10.30 -14.67
CA TYR A 60 13.92 -9.52 -13.45
C TYR A 60 12.47 -9.24 -13.07
N TYR A 61 11.62 -8.87 -14.04
CA TYR A 61 10.18 -8.75 -13.80
C TYR A 61 9.59 -10.08 -13.33
N LYS A 62 9.96 -11.21 -13.94
CA LYS A 62 9.42 -12.52 -13.58
C LYS A 62 9.82 -12.94 -12.18
N LYS A 63 11.08 -12.72 -11.78
CA LYS A 63 11.55 -12.92 -10.39
C LYS A 63 10.76 -12.07 -9.41
N SER A 64 10.65 -10.77 -9.67
CA SER A 64 9.91 -9.83 -8.83
C SER A 64 8.41 -10.19 -8.71
N ALA A 65 7.77 -10.57 -9.82
CA ALA A 65 6.37 -10.96 -9.89
C ALA A 65 6.09 -12.28 -9.14
N ASN A 66 7.03 -13.23 -9.20
CA ASN A 66 6.95 -14.47 -8.42
C ASN A 66 7.03 -14.21 -6.92
N MET A 67 7.74 -13.16 -6.51
CA MET A 67 7.82 -12.68 -5.13
C MET A 67 6.72 -11.68 -4.76
N GLY A 68 5.64 -11.58 -5.54
CA GLY A 68 4.46 -10.82 -5.14
C GLY A 68 4.41 -9.36 -5.61
N ASN A 69 5.43 -8.84 -6.31
CA ASN A 69 5.40 -7.46 -6.78
C ASN A 69 4.33 -7.23 -7.85
N MET A 70 3.35 -6.39 -7.55
CA MET A 70 2.20 -6.13 -8.42
C MET A 70 2.59 -5.43 -9.73
N GLY A 71 3.50 -4.46 -9.70
CA GLY A 71 4.00 -3.77 -10.89
C GLY A 71 4.69 -4.74 -11.85
N ALA A 72 5.53 -5.62 -11.29
CA ALA A 72 6.19 -6.66 -12.05
C ALA A 72 5.21 -7.67 -12.66
N MET A 73 4.13 -8.06 -11.95
CA MET A 73 3.09 -8.93 -12.52
C MET A 73 2.45 -8.33 -13.76
N TYR A 74 2.17 -7.02 -13.74
CA TYR A 74 1.64 -6.30 -14.90
C TYR A 74 2.67 -6.29 -16.05
N ASN A 75 3.94 -6.01 -15.75
CA ASN A 75 5.02 -5.98 -16.73
C ASN A 75 5.25 -7.36 -17.37
N VAL A 76 5.28 -8.45 -16.58
CA VAL A 76 5.37 -9.83 -17.09
C VAL A 76 4.20 -10.17 -18.01
N ALA A 77 2.98 -9.78 -17.64
CA ALA A 77 1.81 -9.98 -18.49
C ALA A 77 1.94 -9.23 -19.84
N GLY A 78 2.45 -8.00 -19.81
CA GLY A 78 2.78 -7.21 -20.99
C GLY A 78 3.85 -7.86 -21.88
N CYS A 79 4.94 -8.34 -21.28
CA CYS A 79 6.02 -9.06 -21.97
C CYS A 79 5.49 -10.30 -22.70
N TYR A 80 4.71 -11.15 -22.04
CA TYR A 80 4.09 -12.32 -22.68
C TYR A 80 3.08 -11.95 -23.77
N ARG A 81 2.28 -10.90 -23.55
CA ARG A 81 1.28 -10.45 -24.54
C ARG A 81 1.93 -9.98 -25.85
N ASN A 82 3.05 -9.27 -25.73
CA ASN A 82 3.72 -8.59 -26.85
C ASN A 82 4.95 -9.36 -27.36
N GLY A 83 5.42 -10.38 -26.66
CA GLY A 83 6.65 -11.11 -27.00
C GLY A 83 7.93 -10.30 -26.73
N ILE A 84 7.94 -9.49 -25.67
CA ILE A 84 9.11 -8.66 -25.30
C ILE A 84 9.96 -9.43 -24.30
N GLY A 85 11.21 -9.73 -24.66
CA GLY A 85 12.14 -10.48 -23.81
C GLY A 85 11.78 -11.95 -23.60
N THR A 86 10.75 -12.42 -24.31
CA THR A 86 10.22 -13.79 -24.26
C THR A 86 9.39 -14.05 -25.50
N LYS A 87 9.01 -15.31 -25.75
CA LYS A 87 8.05 -15.63 -26.82
C LYS A 87 6.66 -15.14 -26.43
N ARG A 88 5.93 -14.64 -27.43
CA ARG A 88 4.52 -14.25 -27.25
C ARG A 88 3.70 -15.45 -26.80
N ASP A 89 3.01 -15.32 -25.67
CA ASP A 89 2.15 -16.34 -25.07
C ASP A 89 0.95 -15.69 -24.39
N ILE A 90 -0.22 -15.79 -25.03
CA ILE A 90 -1.46 -15.19 -24.54
C ILE A 90 -1.99 -15.92 -23.29
N GLN A 91 -1.74 -17.22 -23.14
CA GLN A 91 -2.19 -17.96 -21.97
C GLN A 91 -1.44 -17.51 -20.72
N SER A 92 -0.11 -17.42 -20.81
CA SER A 92 0.73 -16.88 -19.74
C SER A 92 0.38 -15.42 -19.43
N ALA A 93 0.16 -14.58 -20.44
CA ALA A 93 -0.28 -13.20 -20.23
C ALA A 93 -1.61 -13.13 -19.45
N ASN A 94 -2.60 -13.92 -19.84
CA ASN A 94 -3.90 -13.97 -19.16
C ASN A 94 -3.79 -14.48 -17.72
N TYR A 95 -2.93 -15.47 -17.45
CA TYR A 95 -2.64 -15.94 -16.10
C TYR A 95 -2.12 -14.80 -15.21
N TRP A 96 -1.09 -14.07 -15.68
CA TRP A 96 -0.49 -12.98 -14.92
C TRP A 96 -1.44 -11.79 -14.76
N PHE A 97 -2.21 -11.42 -15.79
CA PHE A 97 -3.25 -10.39 -15.64
C PHE A 97 -4.34 -10.81 -14.66
N LYS A 98 -4.75 -12.08 -14.64
CA LYS A 98 -5.74 -12.59 -13.67
C LYS A 98 -5.19 -12.50 -12.25
N LYS A 99 -3.93 -12.89 -12.04
CA LYS A 99 -3.24 -12.81 -10.74
C LYS A 99 -3.10 -11.36 -10.25
N PHE A 100 -2.68 -10.44 -11.12
CA PHE A 100 -2.66 -9.00 -10.85
C PHE A 100 -4.05 -8.48 -10.48
N ARG A 101 -5.09 -8.80 -11.28
CA ARG A 101 -6.47 -8.37 -11.02
C ARG A 101 -7.04 -8.94 -9.73
N SER A 102 -6.71 -10.16 -9.33
CA SER A 102 -7.17 -10.70 -8.04
C SER A 102 -6.61 -9.93 -6.85
N LEU A 103 -5.37 -9.43 -6.95
CA LEU A 103 -4.77 -8.57 -5.93
C LEU A 103 -5.33 -7.14 -5.95
N LEU A 104 -5.86 -6.67 -7.09
CA LEU A 104 -6.66 -5.44 -7.12
C LEU A 104 -8.08 -5.64 -6.58
N LYS A 105 -8.67 -6.84 -6.76
CA LYS A 105 -10.02 -7.15 -6.30
C LYS A 105 -10.14 -7.20 -4.79
N THR A 106 -9.08 -7.53 -4.06
CA THR A 106 -9.08 -7.38 -2.59
C THR A 106 -9.33 -5.93 -2.19
N ASN A 107 -9.05 -4.94 -3.05
CA ASN A 107 -9.37 -3.52 -2.80
C ASN A 107 -10.74 -3.07 -3.33
N LYS A 108 -11.49 -3.90 -4.08
CA LYS A 108 -12.82 -3.49 -4.57
C LYS A 108 -13.84 -3.63 -3.46
N SER A 109 -14.62 -2.58 -3.26
CA SER A 109 -15.82 -2.63 -2.42
C SER A 109 -16.72 -3.81 -2.81
N PRO A 110 -17.29 -4.57 -1.87
CA PRO A 110 -18.26 -5.61 -2.17
C PRO A 110 -19.43 -5.04 -3.00
N ASP A 111 -20.01 -5.85 -3.88
CA ASP A 111 -21.10 -5.40 -4.77
C ASP A 111 -22.39 -5.00 -4.00
N HIS A 112 -22.48 -5.39 -2.72
CA HIS A 112 -23.61 -5.15 -1.82
C HIS A 112 -23.23 -4.25 -0.63
N ILE A 113 -22.57 -3.11 -0.89
CA ILE A 113 -22.37 -2.08 0.14
C ILE A 113 -23.16 -0.81 -0.15
N ASN A 114 -23.28 0.00 0.90
CA ASN A 114 -23.52 1.43 0.88
C ASN A 114 -23.21 2.15 -0.44
N PRO A 115 -24.13 2.67 -1.28
CA PRO A 115 -23.75 3.49 -2.44
C PRO A 115 -22.91 4.72 -2.08
N GLU A 116 -23.14 5.33 -0.91
CA GLU A 116 -22.34 6.46 -0.42
C GLU A 116 -20.97 5.98 0.07
N LEU A 117 -20.93 4.87 0.82
CA LEU A 117 -19.66 4.25 1.21
C LEU A 117 -18.82 3.89 -0.02
N LYS A 118 -19.45 3.34 -1.06
CA LYS A 118 -18.80 3.00 -2.32
C LYS A 118 -18.19 4.23 -2.99
N LYS A 119 -18.90 5.36 -3.03
CA LYS A 119 -18.35 6.62 -3.55
C LYS A 119 -17.11 7.08 -2.78
N ILE A 120 -17.09 6.92 -1.46
CA ILE A 120 -15.91 7.27 -0.63
C ILE A 120 -14.73 6.32 -0.93
N LEU A 121 -14.99 5.01 -1.03
CA LEU A 121 -13.96 4.02 -1.36
C LEU A 121 -13.38 4.20 -2.76
N ASP A 122 -14.21 4.60 -3.73
CA ASP A 122 -13.80 4.83 -5.12
C ASP A 122 -13.16 6.23 -5.33
N ASP A 123 -13.17 7.12 -4.33
CA ASP A 123 -12.56 8.46 -4.43
C ASP A 123 -11.03 8.36 -4.43
N HIS A 124 -10.44 8.71 -5.58
CA HIS A 124 -8.99 8.67 -5.79
C HIS A 124 -8.18 9.56 -4.84
N ARG A 125 -8.81 10.55 -4.17
CA ARG A 125 -8.16 11.39 -3.16
C ARG A 125 -7.71 10.58 -1.95
N PHE A 126 -8.53 9.64 -1.49
CA PHE A 126 -8.31 8.95 -0.21
C PHE A 126 -7.54 7.64 -0.33
N LYS A 127 -7.48 7.03 -1.53
CA LYS A 127 -6.73 5.79 -1.80
C LYS A 127 -7.09 4.64 -0.83
N LEU A 128 -8.37 4.54 -0.45
CA LEU A 128 -8.84 3.52 0.48
C LEU A 128 -8.92 2.13 -0.18
N SER A 129 -8.63 1.09 0.59
CA SER A 129 -8.89 -0.30 0.22
C SER A 129 -10.09 -0.87 0.98
N TRP A 130 -10.87 -1.73 0.33
CA TRP A 130 -11.60 -2.74 1.09
C TRP A 130 -10.59 -3.75 1.64
N ILE A 131 -10.74 -4.19 2.89
CA ILE A 131 -9.82 -5.15 3.53
C ILE A 131 -10.68 -6.28 4.09
N ASP A 132 -10.44 -7.50 3.65
CA ASP A 132 -11.11 -8.67 4.23
C ASP A 132 -10.64 -8.84 5.68
N TYR A 133 -11.59 -8.85 6.62
CA TYR A 133 -11.31 -8.95 8.05
C TYR A 133 -10.51 -10.23 8.38
N ASN A 134 -10.73 -11.31 7.63
CA ASN A 134 -10.02 -12.58 7.81
C ASN A 134 -8.53 -12.49 7.48
N GLU A 135 -8.09 -11.49 6.72
CA GLU A 135 -6.68 -11.21 6.46
C GLU A 135 -5.99 -10.53 7.64
N CYS A 136 -6.73 -9.93 8.57
CA CYS A 136 -6.19 -9.36 9.80
C CYS A 136 -5.86 -10.47 10.80
N LYS A 137 -4.60 -10.49 11.28
CA LYS A 137 -4.09 -11.47 12.25
C LYS A 137 -3.65 -10.78 13.54
N ILE A 138 -3.52 -11.56 14.62
CA ILE A 138 -3.01 -11.07 15.93
C ILE A 138 -3.83 -9.86 16.43
N ILE A 139 -5.15 -9.98 16.38
CA ILE A 139 -6.07 -8.93 16.80
C ILE A 139 -6.04 -8.84 18.33
N ARG A 140 -5.75 -7.66 18.88
CA ARG A 140 -5.67 -7.40 20.32
C ARG A 140 -6.38 -6.10 20.65
N GLU A 141 -7.32 -6.15 21.60
CA GLU A 141 -8.01 -4.96 22.08
C GLU A 141 -7.02 -3.96 22.70
N LYS A 142 -7.22 -2.68 22.42
CA LYS A 142 -6.44 -1.55 22.95
C LYS A 142 -7.27 -0.60 23.79
N GLY A 143 -8.56 -0.50 23.52
CA GLY A 143 -9.48 0.27 24.33
C GLY A 143 -10.89 0.19 23.79
N LYS A 144 -11.86 0.35 24.68
CA LYS A 144 -13.29 0.30 24.40
C LYS A 144 -13.97 1.53 24.99
N GLY A 145 -14.77 2.20 24.17
CA GLY A 145 -15.65 3.29 24.58
C GLY A 145 -17.12 2.92 24.38
N GLY A 146 -18.02 3.89 24.53
CA GLY A 146 -19.45 3.67 24.26
C GLY A 146 -19.74 3.40 22.78
N PHE A 147 -19.04 4.07 21.88
CA PHE A 147 -19.33 4.08 20.44
C PHE A 147 -18.45 3.15 19.60
N ALA A 148 -17.26 2.82 20.10
CA ALA A 148 -16.29 2.05 19.33
C ALA A 148 -15.35 1.25 20.22
N THR A 149 -14.83 0.16 19.66
CA THR A 149 -13.71 -0.59 20.22
C THR A 149 -12.53 -0.53 19.26
N VAL A 150 -11.34 -0.25 19.79
CA VAL A 150 -10.10 -0.16 19.02
C VAL A 150 -9.23 -1.37 19.30
N TYR A 151 -8.80 -2.04 18.23
CA TYR A 151 -7.87 -3.15 18.27
C TYR A 151 -6.57 -2.77 17.54
N SER A 152 -5.46 -3.40 17.91
CA SER A 152 -4.31 -3.51 17.02
C SER A 152 -4.38 -4.84 16.29
N ALA A 153 -4.06 -4.85 15.00
CA ALA A 153 -3.93 -6.05 14.20
C ALA A 153 -2.67 -6.00 13.33
N ARG A 154 -2.34 -7.15 12.75
CA ARG A 154 -1.31 -7.31 11.73
C ARG A 154 -2.01 -7.67 10.43
N TRP A 155 -1.91 -6.83 9.42
CA TRP A 155 -2.47 -7.06 8.10
C TRP A 155 -1.34 -7.23 7.07
N TYR A 156 -1.53 -8.15 6.13
CA TYR A 156 -0.57 -8.34 5.05
C TYR A 156 -0.90 -7.40 3.90
N ASP A 157 -0.12 -6.33 3.81
CA ASP A 157 -0.20 -5.40 2.70
C ASP A 157 0.39 -6.08 1.46
N ARG A 158 -0.50 -6.65 0.65
CA ARG A 158 -0.17 -7.34 -0.60
C ARG A 158 0.43 -6.40 -1.66
N ILE A 159 0.23 -5.09 -1.55
CA ILE A 159 0.78 -4.09 -2.48
C ILE A 159 2.29 -3.95 -2.24
N ASN A 160 2.68 -3.89 -0.97
CA ASN A 160 4.06 -3.68 -0.55
C ASN A 160 4.76 -4.96 -0.07
N ASP A 161 4.11 -6.12 -0.23
CA ASP A 161 4.58 -7.45 0.17
C ASP A 161 5.12 -7.48 1.61
N THR A 162 4.43 -6.79 2.52
CA THR A 162 4.91 -6.58 3.87
C THR A 162 3.79 -6.69 4.88
N TRP A 163 4.15 -7.13 6.08
CA TRP A 163 3.22 -7.11 7.18
C TRP A 163 3.22 -5.75 7.84
N ARG A 164 2.03 -5.15 7.95
CA ARG A 164 1.83 -3.87 8.64
C ARG A 164 1.08 -4.08 9.94
N TYR A 165 1.42 -3.28 10.93
CA TYR A 165 0.58 -3.08 12.10
C TYR A 165 -0.44 -2.00 11.78
N CYS A 166 -1.72 -2.30 11.99
CA CYS A 166 -2.83 -1.37 11.80
C CYS A 166 -3.71 -1.32 13.05
N ALA A 167 -4.44 -0.22 13.19
CA ALA A 167 -5.50 -0.08 14.16
C ALA A 167 -6.82 -0.38 13.45
N LEU A 168 -7.64 -1.20 14.09
CA LEU A 168 -9.00 -1.51 13.68
C LEU A 168 -9.93 -0.78 14.63
N LYS A 169 -10.63 0.24 14.14
CA LYS A 169 -11.69 0.93 14.89
C LYS A 169 -13.03 0.36 14.47
N VAL A 170 -13.57 -0.51 15.31
CA VAL A 170 -14.89 -1.15 15.13
C VAL A 170 -15.94 -0.19 15.67
N ILE A 171 -16.86 0.26 14.82
CA ILE A 171 -18.00 1.10 15.22
C ILE A 171 -19.15 0.18 15.61
N HIS A 172 -19.62 0.30 16.86
CA HIS A 172 -20.67 -0.58 17.40
C HIS A 172 -21.98 -0.40 16.63
N ASN A 173 -22.66 -1.50 16.30
CA ASN A 173 -23.97 -1.52 15.62
C ASN A 173 -23.98 -0.78 14.28
N SER A 174 -22.82 -0.70 13.61
CA SER A 174 -22.71 -0.02 12.31
C SER A 174 -23.37 -0.80 11.18
N ASN A 175 -23.66 -2.09 11.41
CA ASN A 175 -24.54 -2.90 10.55
C ASN A 175 -26.01 -2.43 10.57
N GLU A 176 -26.47 -1.87 11.68
CA GLU A 176 -27.83 -1.35 11.87
C GLU A 176 -27.91 0.16 11.58
N ASN A 177 -26.78 0.87 11.70
CA ASN A 177 -26.68 2.31 11.48
C ASN A 177 -25.45 2.69 10.64
N GLU A 178 -25.50 2.33 9.35
CA GLU A 178 -24.38 2.56 8.42
C GLU A 178 -24.04 4.04 8.24
N GLN A 179 -25.00 4.94 8.44
CA GLN A 179 -24.81 6.39 8.24
C GLN A 179 -23.83 7.00 9.24
N GLU A 180 -23.86 6.56 10.50
CA GLU A 180 -22.86 6.99 11.49
C GLU A 180 -21.45 6.55 11.11
N PHE A 181 -21.31 5.32 10.60
CA PHE A 181 -20.02 4.83 10.10
C PHE A 181 -19.53 5.65 8.90
N ILE A 182 -20.41 5.90 7.92
CA ILE A 182 -20.06 6.66 6.70
C ILE A 182 -19.62 8.09 7.06
N GLN A 183 -20.35 8.75 7.96
CA GLN A 183 -20.02 10.11 8.40
C GLN A 183 -18.69 10.13 9.15
N GLU A 184 -18.45 9.17 10.03
CA GLU A 184 -17.18 9.03 10.75
C GLU A 184 -16.01 8.78 9.78
N LEU A 185 -16.16 7.84 8.85
CA LEU A 185 -15.15 7.55 7.83
C LEU A 185 -14.84 8.80 6.99
N LYS A 186 -15.87 9.54 6.56
CA LYS A 186 -15.70 10.77 5.79
C LYS A 186 -14.90 11.82 6.57
N ASN A 187 -15.23 12.04 7.84
CA ASN A 187 -14.49 12.95 8.72
C ASN A 187 -13.01 12.55 8.82
N TYR A 188 -12.75 11.26 9.02
CA TYR A 188 -11.39 10.73 9.10
C TYR A 188 -10.61 10.94 7.78
N CYS A 189 -11.24 10.70 6.65
CA CYS A 189 -10.62 10.84 5.33
C CYS A 189 -10.31 12.31 5.00
N GLU A 190 -11.22 13.24 5.29
CA GLU A 190 -10.98 14.67 5.05
C GLU A 190 -9.87 15.21 5.97
N ILE A 191 -9.86 14.84 7.26
CA ILE A 191 -8.77 15.20 8.19
C ILE A 191 -7.44 14.64 7.71
N GLY A 192 -7.41 13.37 7.29
CA GLY A 192 -6.21 12.71 6.79
C GLY A 192 -5.71 13.27 5.45
N TYR A 193 -6.63 13.72 4.59
CA TYR A 193 -6.28 14.39 3.35
C TYR A 193 -5.63 15.75 3.59
N GLU A 194 -6.15 16.54 4.54
CA GLU A 194 -5.56 17.81 4.94
C GLU A 194 -4.24 17.64 5.71
N ASN A 195 -4.12 16.59 6.52
CA ASN A 195 -2.96 16.34 7.41
C ASN A 195 -2.55 14.84 7.41
N PRO A 196 -1.88 14.36 6.35
CA PRO A 196 -1.58 12.93 6.16
C PRO A 196 -0.58 12.34 7.17
N SER A 197 0.19 13.19 7.85
CA SER A 197 1.07 12.84 8.98
C SER A 197 0.31 12.46 10.25
N PHE A 198 -0.92 12.98 10.41
CA PHE A 198 -1.70 12.86 11.63
C PHE A 198 -2.63 11.65 11.61
N LEU A 199 -3.34 11.44 10.50
CA LEU A 199 -4.36 10.41 10.38
C LEU A 199 -4.33 9.74 8.99
N ASP A 200 -3.75 8.56 8.93
CA ASP A 200 -3.66 7.77 7.69
C ASP A 200 -4.69 6.62 7.70
N CYS A 201 -5.79 6.83 6.97
CA CYS A 201 -6.81 5.81 6.73
C CYS A 201 -6.39 4.93 5.55
N GLN A 202 -6.28 3.63 5.80
CA GLN A 202 -5.84 2.66 4.80
C GLN A 202 -7.02 1.95 4.14
N GLY A 203 -8.17 1.92 4.79
CA GLY A 203 -9.32 1.23 4.23
C GLY A 203 -10.48 1.01 5.17
N VAL A 204 -11.41 0.21 4.68
CA VAL A 204 -12.60 -0.25 5.40
C VAL A 204 -12.60 -1.77 5.41
N SER A 205 -12.98 -2.33 6.56
CA SER A 205 -13.23 -3.75 6.71
C SER A 205 -14.62 -3.97 7.30
N ARG A 206 -15.05 -5.23 7.36
CA ARG A 206 -16.32 -5.64 7.97
C ARG A 206 -16.10 -6.95 8.71
N ASN A 207 -16.39 -7.00 10.00
CA ASN A 207 -16.22 -8.22 10.80
C ASN A 207 -17.36 -9.23 10.56
N ASP A 208 -17.25 -10.37 11.23
CA ASP A 208 -18.22 -11.47 11.13
C ASP A 208 -19.61 -11.10 11.71
N ASP A 209 -19.66 -10.13 12.63
CA ASP A 209 -20.91 -9.58 13.18
C ASP A 209 -21.59 -8.57 12.22
N GLY A 210 -20.92 -8.24 11.12
CA GLY A 210 -21.38 -7.31 10.11
C GLY A 210 -21.08 -5.84 10.40
N ASP A 211 -20.43 -5.53 11.53
CA ASP A 211 -19.99 -4.18 11.85
C ASP A 211 -18.84 -3.75 10.93
N TYR A 212 -18.93 -2.51 10.47
CA TYR A 212 -17.89 -1.85 9.71
C TYR A 212 -16.74 -1.39 10.60
N ILE A 213 -15.56 -1.44 10.00
CA ILE A 213 -14.28 -1.15 10.67
C ILE A 213 -13.52 -0.13 9.84
N ILE A 214 -13.06 0.93 10.48
CA ILE A 214 -12.08 1.83 9.88
C ILE A 214 -10.68 1.25 10.15
N VAL A 215 -9.93 0.96 9.07
CA VAL A 215 -8.55 0.47 9.15
C VAL A 215 -7.60 1.64 8.96
N MET A 216 -6.75 1.89 9.95
CA MET A 216 -5.86 3.04 9.98
C MET A 216 -4.45 2.68 10.44
N GLN A 217 -3.48 3.53 10.10
CA GLN A 217 -2.12 3.38 10.57
C GLN A 217 -2.04 3.50 12.11
N ILE A 218 -1.22 2.67 12.74
CA ILE A 218 -0.87 2.86 14.15
C ILE A 218 0.16 3.98 14.26
N ALA A 219 -0.13 5.00 15.07
CA ALA A 219 0.86 6.02 15.41
C ALA A 219 2.09 5.36 16.05
N ALA A 220 3.29 5.74 15.59
CA ALA A 220 4.55 5.09 15.97
C ALA A 220 4.80 5.00 17.49
N LYS A 221 4.18 5.89 18.27
CA LYS A 221 4.31 5.94 19.74
C LYS A 221 3.06 5.48 20.50
N GLY A 222 2.12 4.80 19.83
CA GLY A 222 0.92 4.22 20.43
C GLY A 222 -0.24 5.21 20.50
N SER A 223 -0.77 5.44 21.70
CA SER A 223 -2.00 6.23 21.87
C SER A 223 -1.76 7.74 21.70
N LEU A 224 -2.84 8.49 21.47
CA LEU A 224 -2.81 9.95 21.50
C LEU A 224 -2.24 10.46 22.83
N ARG A 225 -2.59 9.85 23.97
CA ARG A 225 -2.08 10.24 25.30
C ARG A 225 -0.55 10.12 25.38
N GLN A 226 0.01 9.03 24.88
CA GLN A 226 1.47 8.80 24.87
C GLN A 226 2.18 9.72 23.88
N ASN A 227 1.53 10.02 22.75
CA ASN A 227 2.03 11.00 21.79
C ASN A 227 1.98 12.42 22.35
N LEU A 228 0.89 12.82 23.01
CA LEU A 228 0.68 14.16 23.58
C LEU A 228 1.72 14.52 24.64
N VAL A 229 2.12 13.58 25.49
CA VAL A 229 3.22 13.82 26.45
C VAL A 229 4.53 14.19 25.73
N LYS A 230 4.80 13.57 24.58
CA LYS A 230 5.98 13.89 23.78
C LYS A 230 5.79 15.17 22.96
N VAL A 231 4.59 15.40 22.40
CA VAL A 231 4.27 16.61 21.63
C VAL A 231 4.33 17.84 22.54
N THR A 232 3.85 17.76 23.77
CA THR A 232 3.92 18.87 24.75
C THR A 232 5.35 19.26 25.09
N GLN A 233 6.30 18.32 24.97
CA GLN A 233 7.74 18.54 25.17
C GLN A 233 8.48 19.09 23.94
N LEU A 234 7.82 19.21 22.78
CA LEU A 234 8.44 19.76 21.56
C LEU A 234 8.39 21.29 21.51
N GLU A 235 9.43 21.88 20.92
CA GLU A 235 9.44 23.29 20.54
C GLU A 235 8.42 23.57 19.43
N TRP A 236 7.91 24.80 19.37
CA TRP A 236 6.86 25.19 18.41
C TRP A 236 7.21 24.89 16.95
N LYS A 237 8.48 25.08 16.59
CA LYS A 237 9.00 24.77 15.25
C LYS A 237 8.92 23.28 14.89
N ASP A 238 9.04 22.40 15.87
CA ASP A 238 9.04 20.94 15.67
C ASP A 238 7.62 20.38 15.65
N LYS A 239 6.67 21.07 16.32
CA LYS A 239 5.24 20.75 16.28
C LYS A 239 4.64 20.97 14.89
N LEU A 240 5.11 22.01 14.18
CA LEU A 240 4.70 22.34 12.80
C LEU A 240 5.10 21.29 11.76
N ILE A 241 6.03 20.39 12.07
CA ILE A 241 6.48 19.32 11.18
C ILE A 241 5.66 18.03 11.41
N ILE A 242 4.93 17.95 12.52
CA ILE A 242 4.10 16.80 12.90
C ILE A 242 2.63 17.02 12.53
N MET A 243 2.15 18.27 12.54
CA MET A 243 0.85 18.67 11.97
C MET A 243 0.95 18.66 10.44
#